data_AF-A0A239HC14-F1
#
_entry.id   AF-A0A239HC14-F1
#
_cell.length_a   1.000
_cell.length_b   1.000
_cell.length_c   1.000
_cell.angle_alpha   90.00
_cell.angle_beta   90.00
_cell.angle_gamma   90.00
#
_symmetry.space_group_name_H-M   'P 1'
#
loop_
_entity.id
_entity.type
_entity.pdbx_description
1 polymer ?
#
loop_
_entity_poly.entity_id
_entity_poly.type
_entity_poly.pdbx_seq_one_letter_code
_entity_poly.pdbx_strand_id
1 'polypeptide(L)' 'MQELDCRVGPWHAHAQVREVDHGKMMAVISVTGEYDVAEQRHTVVYDHDDSIDAIEETRDLVEQLLQSKYGM' A
#
# COMPACT_ATOMS: atom_id res chain seq x y z
N MET A 1 -0.10 11.09 9.69
CA MET A 1 0.57 10.41 8.56
C MET A 1 1.14 9.13 9.11
N GLN A 2 0.76 8.00 8.54
CA GLN A 2 1.22 6.67 8.95
C GLN A 2 1.99 6.04 7.78
N GLU A 3 2.97 5.21 8.07
CA GLU A 3 3.81 4.56 7.06
C GLU A 3 3.84 3.05 7.32
N LEU A 4 3.82 2.27 6.25
CA LEU A 4 3.89 0.82 6.27
C LEU A 4 4.93 0.34 5.27
N ASP A 5 5.88 -0.44 5.76
CA ASP A 5 6.85 -1.16 4.93
C ASP A 5 6.48 -2.64 4.89
N CYS A 6 6.29 -3.17 3.68
CA CYS A 6 5.95 -4.57 3.45
C CYS A 6 6.90 -5.18 2.41
N ARG A 7 7.27 -6.45 2.60
CA ARG A 7 8.01 -7.25 1.61
C ARG A 7 7.17 -8.44 1.22
N VAL A 8 6.96 -8.59 -0.09
CA VAL A 8 6.30 -9.76 -0.67
C VAL A 8 7.22 -10.32 -1.75
N GLY A 9 7.82 -11.47 -1.47
CA GLY A 9 8.83 -12.08 -2.34
C GLY A 9 10.00 -11.11 -2.63
N PRO A 10 10.38 -10.89 -3.91
CA PRO A 10 11.45 -9.97 -4.30
C PRO A 10 11.00 -8.50 -4.39
N TRP A 11 9.78 -8.18 -3.96
CA TRP A 11 9.23 -6.83 -4.04
C TRP A 11 9.15 -6.19 -2.66
N HIS A 12 9.61 -4.96 -2.57
CA HIS A 12 9.47 -4.08 -1.42
C HIS A 12 8.40 -3.04 -1.73
N ALA A 13 7.42 -2.89 -0.85
CA ALA A 13 6.40 -1.88 -0.95
C ALA A 13 6.43 -0.99 0.28
N HIS A 14 6.55 0.32 0.06
CA HIS A 14 6.45 1.34 1.08
C HIS A 14 5.16 2.12 0.85
N ALA A 15 4.24 2.09 1.82
CA ALA A 15 2.95 2.75 1.75
C ALA A 15 2.88 3.92 2.74
N GLN A 16 2.58 5.11 2.22
CA GLN A 16 2.31 6.31 3.01
C GLN A 16 0.81 6.55 3.08
N VAL A 17 0.25 6.42 4.27
CA VAL A 17 -1.18 6.53 4.53
C VAL A 17 -1.50 7.87 5.17
N ARG A 18 -2.49 8.55 4.63
CA ARG A 18 -3.01 9.79 5.17
C ARG A 18 -4.52 9.86 5.02
N GLU A 19 -5.16 10.40 6.04
CA GLU A 19 -6.55 10.79 5.97
C GLU A 19 -6.68 11.98 5.02
N VAL A 20 -7.60 11.89 4.07
CA VAL A 20 -7.86 12.94 3.07
C VAL A 20 -9.23 13.59 3.23
N ASP A 21 -10.16 12.88 3.88
CA ASP A 21 -11.48 13.34 4.27
C ASP A 21 -11.98 12.46 5.43
N HIS A 22 -13.04 12.86 6.11
CA HIS A 22 -13.56 12.13 7.27
C HIS A 22 -13.99 10.70 6.86
N GLY A 23 -13.29 9.69 7.38
CA GLY A 23 -13.49 8.28 7.02
C GLY A 23 -12.95 7.89 5.64
N LYS A 24 -12.12 8.73 4.99
CA LYS A 24 -11.43 8.39 3.73
C LYS A 24 -9.93 8.46 3.91
N MET A 25 -9.28 7.37 3.53
CA MET A 25 -7.84 7.24 3.57
C MET A 25 -7.26 7.20 2.18
N MET A 26 -6.07 7.76 2.03
CA MET A 26 -5.27 7.68 0.82
C MET A 26 -3.94 7.03 1.16
N ALA A 27 -3.66 5.91 0.49
CA ALA A 27 -2.39 5.21 0.54
C ALA A 27 -1.61 5.49 -0.75
N VAL A 28 -0.40 6.04 -0.59
CA VAL A 28 0.59 6.18 -1.66
C VAL A 28 1.61 5.06 -1.51
N ILE A 29 1.58 4.09 -2.41
CA ILE A 29 2.38 2.87 -2.35
C ILE A 29 3.50 2.98 -3.39
N SER A 30 4.75 3.05 -2.93
CA SER A 30 5.94 2.94 -3.76
C SER A 30 6.44 1.50 -3.73
N VAL A 31 6.46 0.85 -4.89
CA VAL A 31 6.93 -0.53 -5.06
C VAL A 31 8.28 -0.51 -5.76
N THR A 32 9.25 -1.19 -5.16
CA THR A 32 10.60 -1.38 -5.70
C THR A 32 10.89 -2.87 -5.78
N GLY A 33 11.37 -3.35 -6.93
CA GLY A 33 11.80 -4.75 -7.07
C GLY A 33 13.29 -4.91 -6.80
N GLU A 34 13.70 -6.13 -6.47
CA GLU A 34 15.10 -6.48 -6.16
C GLU A 34 16.06 -6.30 -7.36
N TYR A 35 15.53 -6.27 -8.59
CA TYR A 35 16.31 -6.21 -9.84
C TYR A 35 16.09 -4.92 -10.61
N ASP A 36 16.70 -3.81 -10.15
CA ASP A 36 16.84 -2.52 -10.86
C ASP A 36 15.63 -2.09 -11.72
N VAL A 37 14.43 -2.37 -11.21
CA VAL A 37 13.17 -2.00 -11.83
C VAL A 37 12.80 -0.64 -11.27
N ALA A 38 12.48 0.29 -12.18
CA ALA A 38 12.05 1.64 -11.81
C ALA A 38 10.94 1.58 -10.75
N GLU A 39 11.07 2.41 -9.72
CA GLU A 39 10.07 2.52 -8.65
C GLU A 39 8.68 2.76 -9.28
N GLN A 40 7.73 1.88 -8.97
CA GLN A 40 6.35 2.02 -9.40
C GLN A 40 5.54 2.61 -8.28
N ARG A 41 4.87 3.73 -8.56
CA ARG A 41 4.06 4.43 -7.58
C ARG A 41 2.58 4.26 -7.87
N HIS A 42 1.85 3.80 -6.87
CA HIS A 42 0.41 3.60 -6.90
C HIS A 42 -0.24 4.50 -5.86
N THR A 43 -1.34 5.16 -6.22
CA THR A 43 -2.15 5.94 -5.26
C THR A 43 -3.53 5.32 -5.21
N VAL A 44 -3.94 4.92 -4.02
CA VAL A 44 -5.24 4.31 -3.76
C VAL A 44 -5.96 5.18 -2.74
N VAL A 45 -7.23 5.47 -3.01
CA VAL A 45 -8.14 6.12 -2.06
C VAL A 45 -9.21 5.11 -1.73
N TYR A 46 -9.45 4.89 -0.44
CA TYR A 46 -10.43 3.94 0.06
C TYR A 46 -11.20 4.55 1.23
N ASP A 47 -12.43 4.08 1.40
CA ASP A 47 -13.23 4.39 2.59
C ASP A 47 -12.70 3.55 3.74
N HIS A 48 -12.31 4.19 4.83
CA HIS A 48 -11.75 3.54 6.00
C HIS A 48 -12.86 3.21 6.98
N ASP A 49 -12.92 1.96 7.41
CA ASP A 49 -13.80 1.53 8.48
C ASP A 49 -13.10 1.77 9.83
N ASP A 50 -13.62 2.68 10.65
CA ASP A 50 -13.07 3.01 11.98
C ASP A 50 -13.03 1.81 12.96
N SER A 51 -13.66 0.69 12.61
CA SER A 51 -13.57 -0.57 13.36
C SER A 51 -12.36 -1.43 13.03
N ILE A 52 -11.65 -1.11 11.93
CA ILE A 52 -10.47 -1.83 11.44
C ILE A 52 -9.24 -0.94 11.64
N ASP A 53 -8.09 -1.54 11.94
CA ASP A 53 -6.85 -0.78 11.99
C ASP A 53 -6.44 -0.36 10.56
N ALA A 54 -6.25 0.95 10.34
CA ALA A 54 -5.91 1.49 9.02
C ALA A 54 -4.63 0.90 8.42
N ILE A 55 -3.67 0.46 9.25
CA ILE A 55 -2.42 -0.16 8.81
C ILE A 55 -2.67 -1.58 8.34
N GLU A 56 -3.51 -2.34 9.05
CA GLU A 56 -3.92 -3.69 8.64
C GLU A 56 -4.67 -3.65 7.30
N GLU A 57 -5.63 -2.73 7.15
CA GLU A 57 -6.37 -2.54 5.89
C GLU A 57 -5.45 -2.10 4.74
N THR A 58 -4.49 -1.21 5.02
CA THR A 58 -3.50 -0.80 4.01
C THR A 58 -2.61 -1.98 3.62
N ARG A 59 -2.21 -2.83 4.56
CA ARG A 59 -1.37 -4.00 4.29
C ARG A 59 -2.06 -4.95 3.33
N ASP A 60 -3.32 -5.26 3.58
CA ASP A 60 -4.12 -6.12 2.70
C ASP A 60 -4.24 -5.53 1.29
N LEU A 61 -4.44 -4.21 1.18
CA LEU A 61 -4.46 -3.51 -0.11
C LEU A 61 -3.11 -3.61 -0.84
N VAL A 62 -2.00 -3.46 -0.13
CA VAL A 62 -0.65 -3.59 -0.70
C VAL A 62 -0.42 -5.02 -1.18
N GLU A 63 -0.74 -6.03 -0.37
CA GLU A 63 -0.57 -7.44 -0.72
C GLU A 63 -1.42 -7.81 -1.96
N GLN A 64 -2.69 -7.39 -1.99
CA GLN A 64 -3.57 -7.59 -3.16
C GLN A 64 -3.06 -6.87 -4.41
N LEU A 65 -2.56 -5.63 -4.27
CA LEU A 65 -1.98 -4.88 -5.38
C LEU A 65 -0.75 -5.61 -5.95
N LEU A 66 0.11 -6.10 -5.06
CA LEU A 66 1.31 -6.82 -5.46
C LEU A 66 0.98 -8.15 -6.16
N GLN A 67 0.03 -8.91 -5.62
CA GLN A 67 -0.47 -10.15 -6.22
C GLN A 67 -1.13 -9.90 -7.59
N SER A 68 -1.98 -8.88 -7.70
CA SER A 68 -2.69 -8.55 -8.94
C SER A 68 -1.77 -8.05 -10.06
N LYS A 69 -0.79 -7.19 -9.73
CA LYS A 69 0.10 -6.56 -10.72
C LYS A 69 1.33 -7.40 -11.06
N TYR A 70 1.86 -8.14 -10.10
CA TYR A 70 3.12 -8.87 -10.25
C TYR A 70 2.96 -10.40 -10.19
N GLY A 71 1.73 -10.90 -9.98
CA GLY A 71 1.39 -12.32 -10.13
C GLY A 71 1.95 -13.24 -9.04
N MET A 72 2.10 -12.72 -7.82
CA MET A 72 2.57 -13.48 -6.66
C MET A 72 1.47 -14.31 -5.98
#